data_AF-A0A954FNG0-F1
#
_entry.id   AF-A0A954FNG0-F1
#
_cell.length_a   1.000
_cell.length_b   1.000
_cell.length_c   1.000
_cell.angle_alpha   90.00
_cell.angle_beta   90.00
_cell.angle_gamma   90.00
#
_symmetry.space_group_name_H-M   'P 1'
#
loop_
_entity.id
_entity.type
_entity.pdbx_description
1 polymer ?
#
loop_
_entity_poly.entity_id
_entity_poly.type
_entity_poly.pdbx_seq_one_letter_code
_entity_poly.pdbx_strand_id
1 'polypeptide(L)'
;MLRRNRYLPETTLAAVFLFASSVFPDDSIRVSADFEGGSANVISVDQELATISIQPATRPGRGWPCWWFVRLDGLTIGHTISLKVSASSDAYRDNLVLSAMWSQPDQASISSNETDRSVWQQTGVCHREDNTATYQFAATASTMWAAWGVPYLQRDAEELLDRLAQKLPAAERFELARTRAGRPVNGIRIGDAATSLPGHFGVWVQARQHAWEAGSSWVGQGFMEWLASDDQEAAALRRLATVYYIPIMDVDSVMMGAGGKDAIPRDHNRDWSDAPVYPEVAAAQLKISRLDEAGHFDVFVDLHNPGGSEKQPYFFGPGDMDNLPAIQQQNHIKWQAIAHHEINGPLPLLENYLFATYVKTQEESSRMSANWVRNHSDDHVLSTTLETPWNTPSSTPAGYAVVGKQLGHTLLRYLAAQPLE
;
A
#
# COMPACT_ATOMS: atom_id res chain seq x y z
N MET A 1 -63.68 -36.66 -26.82
CA MET A 1 -63.36 -36.31 -25.41
C MET A 1 -61.88 -36.05 -25.32
N LEU A 2 -61.44 -34.78 -25.33
CA LEU A 2 -60.13 -34.32 -24.86
C LEU A 2 -60.10 -32.79 -24.95
N ARG A 3 -59.77 -32.17 -23.83
CA ARG A 3 -59.83 -30.73 -23.54
C ARG A 3 -58.79 -29.97 -24.36
N ARG A 4 -59.17 -28.85 -24.99
CA ARG A 4 -58.25 -27.78 -25.40
C ARG A 4 -58.38 -26.64 -24.39
N ASN A 5 -57.32 -26.45 -23.59
CA ASN A 5 -57.16 -25.32 -22.69
C ASN A 5 -57.00 -24.01 -23.49
N ARG A 6 -57.74 -22.98 -23.08
CA ARG A 6 -57.51 -21.59 -23.50
C ARG A 6 -56.37 -21.01 -22.66
N TYR A 7 -55.38 -20.42 -23.32
CA TYR A 7 -54.39 -19.55 -22.69
C TYR A 7 -55.05 -18.21 -22.32
N LEU A 8 -54.88 -17.78 -21.07
CA LEU A 8 -55.10 -16.40 -20.63
C LEU A 8 -53.75 -15.66 -20.70
N PRO A 9 -53.72 -14.35 -21.03
CA PRO A 9 -52.50 -13.57 -21.01
C PRO A 9 -52.18 -13.12 -19.57
N GLU A 10 -50.93 -13.33 -19.15
CA GLU A 10 -50.38 -12.84 -17.89
C GLU A 10 -50.25 -11.31 -17.93
N THR A 11 -50.92 -10.62 -17.01
CA THR A 11 -50.70 -9.21 -16.71
C THR A 11 -49.41 -9.04 -15.93
N THR A 12 -48.39 -8.45 -16.57
CA THR A 12 -47.14 -8.06 -15.92
C THR A 12 -47.40 -6.86 -15.00
N LEU A 13 -47.30 -7.07 -13.68
CA LEU A 13 -47.36 -6.01 -12.68
C LEU A 13 -45.98 -5.34 -12.60
N ALA A 14 -45.82 -4.14 -13.18
CA ALA A 14 -44.61 -3.35 -13.01
C ALA A 14 -44.58 -2.74 -11.60
N ALA A 15 -43.68 -3.22 -10.75
CA ALA A 15 -43.41 -2.62 -9.45
C ALA A 15 -42.62 -1.31 -9.66
N VAL A 16 -43.28 -0.19 -9.43
CA VAL A 16 -42.63 1.13 -9.34
C VAL A 16 -41.94 1.21 -7.98
N PHE A 17 -40.62 1.11 -7.96
CA PHE A 17 -39.83 1.46 -6.76
C PHE A 17 -39.80 2.98 -6.62
N LEU A 18 -40.61 3.50 -5.70
CA LEU A 18 -40.50 4.87 -5.21
C LEU A 18 -39.23 4.99 -4.35
N PHE A 19 -38.18 5.57 -4.92
CA PHE A 19 -37.05 6.05 -4.12
C PHE A 19 -37.51 7.28 -3.33
N ALA A 20 -37.71 7.11 -2.03
CA ALA A 20 -37.85 8.25 -1.12
C ALA A 20 -36.49 8.93 -0.99
N SER A 21 -36.28 10.02 -1.74
CA SER A 21 -35.16 10.92 -1.48
C SER A 21 -35.43 11.68 -0.18
N SER A 22 -34.73 11.32 0.89
CA SER A 22 -34.71 12.12 2.11
C SER A 22 -34.05 13.47 1.80
N VAL A 23 -34.84 14.53 1.77
CA VAL A 23 -34.33 15.91 1.68
C VAL A 23 -33.80 16.29 3.04
N PHE A 24 -32.48 16.27 3.20
CA PHE A 24 -31.81 16.81 4.37
C PHE A 24 -31.62 18.33 4.20
N PRO A 25 -31.63 19.12 5.28
CA PRO A 25 -31.19 20.51 5.22
C PRO A 25 -29.78 20.61 4.62
N ASP A 26 -29.49 21.67 3.86
CA ASP A 26 -28.17 21.85 3.22
C ASP A 26 -27.01 21.88 4.24
N ASP A 27 -27.30 22.27 5.49
CA ASP A 27 -26.32 22.41 6.58
C ASP A 27 -26.19 21.16 7.47
N SER A 28 -26.83 20.03 7.12
CA SER A 28 -26.65 18.79 7.89
C SER A 28 -25.36 18.07 7.49
N ILE A 29 -24.56 17.68 8.48
CA ILE A 29 -23.40 16.82 8.32
C ILE A 29 -23.82 15.50 7.70
N ARG A 30 -23.19 15.13 6.59
CA ARG A 30 -23.35 13.83 5.92
C ARG A 30 -22.00 13.14 5.79
N VAL A 31 -22.00 11.82 5.95
CA VAL A 31 -20.78 11.00 5.86
C VAL A 31 -20.98 9.98 4.76
N SER A 32 -20.04 9.91 3.82
CA SER A 32 -20.01 8.91 2.76
C SER A 32 -18.69 8.16 2.78
N ALA A 33 -18.74 6.89 2.38
CA ALA A 33 -17.60 6.05 2.09
C ALA A 33 -17.80 5.29 0.75
N ASP A 34 -18.81 5.68 -0.05
CA ASP A 34 -19.14 5.03 -1.33
C ASP A 34 -18.40 5.73 -2.48
N PHE A 35 -17.09 5.53 -2.52
CA PHE A 35 -16.17 6.00 -3.55
C PHE A 35 -14.90 5.15 -3.55
N GLU A 36 -14.03 5.36 -4.54
CA GLU A 36 -12.77 4.61 -4.68
C GLU A 36 -11.92 4.67 -3.41
N GLY A 37 -11.60 3.50 -2.84
CA GLY A 37 -10.84 3.39 -1.59
C GLY A 37 -11.59 3.80 -0.32
N GLY A 38 -12.83 4.29 -0.45
CA GLY A 38 -13.70 4.62 0.66
C GLY A 38 -14.05 3.39 1.50
N SER A 39 -13.99 3.55 2.82
CA SER A 39 -14.31 2.47 3.76
C SER A 39 -14.72 3.03 5.11
N ALA A 40 -15.96 2.78 5.51
CA ALA A 40 -16.46 2.92 6.87
C ALA A 40 -17.92 2.47 6.93
N ASN A 41 -18.34 1.99 8.10
CA ASN A 41 -19.74 1.95 8.53
C ASN A 41 -20.02 3.21 9.36
N VAL A 42 -21.02 3.98 8.99
CA VAL A 42 -21.47 5.15 9.77
C VAL A 42 -22.40 4.66 10.87
N ILE A 43 -22.02 4.87 12.12
CA ILE A 43 -22.78 4.43 13.30
C ILE A 43 -23.76 5.52 13.74
N SER A 44 -23.30 6.76 13.83
CA SER A 44 -24.14 7.91 14.18
C SER A 44 -23.54 9.22 13.71
N VAL A 45 -24.41 10.22 13.50
CA VAL A 45 -24.03 11.61 13.25
C VAL A 45 -24.89 12.49 14.16
N ASP A 46 -24.26 13.13 15.13
CA ASP A 46 -24.86 14.16 15.98
C ASP A 46 -24.63 15.53 15.34
N GLN A 47 -25.72 16.13 14.86
CA GLN A 47 -25.70 17.41 14.15
C GLN A 47 -25.43 18.58 15.11
N GLU A 48 -25.90 18.51 16.35
CA GLU A 48 -25.77 19.59 17.33
C GLU A 48 -24.35 19.66 17.88
N LEU A 49 -23.76 18.49 18.16
CA LEU A 49 -22.40 18.37 18.70
C LEU A 49 -21.31 18.21 17.63
N ALA A 50 -21.68 18.22 16.34
CA ALA A 50 -20.79 17.93 15.22
C ALA A 50 -19.93 16.67 15.45
N THR A 51 -20.56 15.62 15.99
CA THR A 51 -19.89 14.37 16.37
C THR A 51 -20.29 13.25 15.43
N ILE A 52 -19.31 12.63 14.79
CA ILE A 52 -19.48 11.52 13.84
C ILE A 52 -18.88 10.27 14.48
N SER A 53 -19.61 9.16 14.47
CA SER A 53 -19.07 7.86 14.90
C SER A 53 -19.03 6.88 13.74
N ILE A 54 -17.87 6.27 13.50
CA ILE A 54 -17.65 5.28 12.43
C ILE A 54 -16.91 4.03 12.94
N GLN A 55 -17.00 2.97 12.15
CA GLN A 55 -16.14 1.78 12.23
C GLN A 55 -15.53 1.50 10.85
N PRO A 56 -14.31 0.96 10.74
CA PRO A 56 -13.81 0.41 9.48
C PRO A 56 -14.79 -0.62 8.91
N ALA A 57 -15.05 -0.58 7.60
CA ALA A 57 -15.95 -1.54 6.99
C ALA A 57 -15.26 -2.90 6.82
N THR A 58 -15.91 -3.96 7.28
CA THR A 58 -15.45 -5.32 6.99
C THR A 58 -15.86 -5.71 5.57
N ARG A 59 -14.88 -6.09 4.76
CA ARG A 59 -15.07 -6.59 3.39
C ARG A 59 -14.85 -8.11 3.41
N PRO A 60 -15.91 -8.96 3.36
CA PRO A 60 -15.78 -10.39 3.55
C PRO A 60 -14.72 -11.03 2.64
N GLY A 61 -13.76 -11.74 3.24
CA GLY A 61 -12.66 -12.40 2.53
C GLY A 61 -11.61 -11.45 1.92
N ARG A 62 -11.67 -10.14 2.20
CA ARG A 62 -10.73 -9.13 1.69
C ARG A 62 -9.79 -8.58 2.78
N GLY A 63 -9.53 -9.39 3.79
CA GLY A 63 -8.53 -9.12 4.80
C GLY A 63 -8.97 -8.19 5.94
N TRP A 64 -7.98 -7.62 6.63
CA TRP A 64 -8.15 -6.88 7.87
C TRP A 64 -9.08 -5.65 7.75
N PRO A 65 -10.07 -5.48 8.65
CA PRO A 65 -10.91 -4.28 8.74
C PRO A 65 -10.22 -3.19 9.57
N CYS A 66 -9.08 -2.69 9.09
CA CYS A 66 -8.32 -1.62 9.73
C CYS A 66 -8.46 -0.26 9.03
N TRP A 67 -8.52 -0.29 7.69
CA TRP A 67 -8.57 0.91 6.86
C TRP A 67 -9.93 1.61 6.94
N TRP A 68 -9.90 2.93 7.07
CA TRP A 68 -11.07 3.77 6.91
C TRP A 68 -10.73 5.06 6.16
N PHE A 69 -11.68 5.51 5.34
CA PHE A 69 -11.57 6.70 4.51
C PHE A 69 -12.98 7.20 4.18
N VAL A 70 -13.30 8.41 4.63
CA VAL A 70 -14.65 8.99 4.54
C VAL A 70 -14.61 10.41 3.99
N ARG A 71 -15.68 10.78 3.28
CA ARG A 71 -16.01 12.15 2.91
C ARG A 71 -17.07 12.69 3.86
N LEU A 72 -16.85 13.90 4.34
CA LEU A 72 -17.70 14.66 5.25
C LEU A 72 -18.24 15.86 4.48
N ASP A 73 -19.55 15.93 4.29
CA ASP A 73 -20.24 17.04 3.61
C ASP A 73 -21.10 17.83 4.62
N GLY A 74 -21.42 19.08 4.31
CA GLY A 74 -22.30 19.92 5.14
C GLY A 74 -21.62 20.43 6.42
N LEU A 75 -20.30 20.59 6.40
CA LEU A 75 -19.55 21.11 7.54
C LEU A 75 -19.64 22.63 7.64
N THR A 76 -19.85 23.15 8.85
CA THR A 76 -19.74 24.59 9.11
C THR A 76 -18.28 24.98 9.29
N ILE A 77 -17.75 25.82 8.39
CA ILE A 77 -16.34 26.25 8.42
C ILE A 77 -16.02 26.93 9.77
N GLY A 78 -14.89 26.54 10.36
CA GLY A 78 -14.41 27.02 11.65
C GLY A 78 -14.97 26.26 12.86
N HIS A 79 -16.01 25.45 12.69
CA HIS A 79 -16.51 24.60 13.78
C HIS A 79 -15.61 23.38 13.98
N THR A 80 -15.47 22.94 15.24
CA THR A 80 -14.75 21.71 15.59
C THR A 80 -15.62 20.49 15.28
N ILE A 81 -15.07 19.55 14.53
CA ILE A 81 -15.65 18.23 14.27
C ILE A 81 -15.00 17.21 15.21
N SER A 82 -15.81 16.33 15.78
CA SER A 82 -15.33 15.17 16.57
C SER A 82 -15.61 13.89 15.81
N LEU A 83 -14.56 13.25 15.27
CA LEU A 83 -14.64 11.96 14.60
C LEU A 83 -14.25 10.84 15.57
N LYS A 84 -15.22 10.02 15.97
CA LYS A 84 -15.04 8.84 16.81
C LYS A 84 -14.89 7.59 15.94
N VAL A 85 -13.81 6.85 16.12
CA VAL A 85 -13.51 5.62 15.40
C VAL A 85 -13.37 4.48 16.41
N SER A 86 -14.32 3.55 16.40
CA SER A 86 -14.19 2.28 17.13
C SER A 86 -13.71 1.17 16.18
N ALA A 87 -13.12 0.11 16.74
CA ALA A 87 -12.77 -1.07 15.96
C ALA A 87 -14.03 -1.73 15.38
N SER A 88 -13.90 -2.38 14.23
CA SER A 88 -14.95 -3.26 13.72
C SER A 88 -15.17 -4.42 14.70
N SER A 89 -16.42 -4.66 15.08
CA SER A 89 -16.82 -5.84 15.85
C SER A 89 -17.00 -7.08 14.99
N ASP A 90 -17.02 -6.92 13.66
CA ASP A 90 -17.26 -8.01 12.74
C ASP A 90 -16.01 -8.88 12.60
N ALA A 91 -16.21 -10.20 12.59
CA ALA A 91 -15.15 -11.12 12.27
C ALA A 91 -14.75 -10.99 10.79
N TYR A 92 -13.44 -10.91 10.53
CA TYR A 92 -12.92 -10.85 9.15
C TYR A 92 -12.53 -12.23 8.60
N ARG A 93 -12.31 -13.21 9.49
CA ARG A 93 -12.01 -14.61 9.16
C ARG A 93 -12.26 -15.52 10.35
N ASP A 94 -12.93 -16.67 10.18
CA ASP A 94 -13.05 -17.76 11.17
C ASP A 94 -13.26 -17.32 12.64
N ASN A 95 -14.10 -16.29 12.86
CA ASN A 95 -14.39 -15.63 14.15
C ASN A 95 -13.27 -14.75 14.76
N LEU A 96 -12.21 -14.46 14.01
CA LEU A 96 -11.17 -13.50 14.37
C LEU A 96 -11.68 -12.07 14.19
N VAL A 97 -11.60 -11.31 15.27
CA VAL A 97 -11.88 -9.86 15.31
C VAL A 97 -10.55 -9.13 15.43
N LEU A 98 -10.37 -8.08 14.62
CA LEU A 98 -9.12 -7.33 14.58
C LEU A 98 -9.02 -6.38 15.79
N SER A 99 -7.82 -6.30 16.38
CA SER A 99 -7.55 -5.38 17.49
C SER A 99 -7.70 -3.92 17.07
N ALA A 100 -8.26 -3.09 17.96
CA ALA A 100 -8.53 -1.67 17.74
C ALA A 100 -7.28 -0.87 17.32
N MET A 101 -6.10 -1.25 17.83
CA MET A 101 -4.84 -0.57 17.54
C MET A 101 -4.50 -0.50 16.05
N TRP A 102 -5.01 -1.42 15.23
CA TRP A 102 -4.79 -1.42 13.78
C TRP A 102 -5.63 -0.38 13.05
N SER A 103 -6.73 0.06 13.65
CA SER A 103 -7.68 1.01 13.03
C SER A 103 -7.59 2.43 13.60
N GLN A 104 -6.76 2.64 14.62
CA GLN A 104 -6.76 3.85 15.45
C GLN A 104 -5.36 4.49 15.49
N PRO A 105 -4.92 5.16 14.40
CA PRO A 105 -3.69 5.95 14.42
C PRO A 105 -3.72 7.00 15.54
N ASP A 106 -2.55 7.42 16.03
CA ASP A 106 -2.45 8.50 17.01
C ASP A 106 -2.98 9.81 16.43
N GLN A 107 -2.73 10.04 15.15
CA GLN A 107 -3.23 11.19 14.40
C GLN A 107 -3.85 10.69 13.09
N ALA A 108 -5.12 11.02 12.85
CA ALA A 108 -5.77 10.74 11.57
C ALA A 108 -5.26 11.70 10.50
N SER A 109 -5.50 11.37 9.23
CA SER A 109 -5.23 12.27 8.11
C SER A 109 -6.51 12.96 7.66
N ILE A 110 -6.47 14.28 7.45
CA ILE A 110 -7.60 15.08 6.99
C ILE A 110 -7.21 15.99 5.82
N SER A 111 -8.18 16.34 4.97
CA SER A 111 -7.97 17.25 3.85
C SER A 111 -9.26 17.96 3.43
N SER A 112 -9.14 19.17 2.89
CA SER A 112 -10.24 19.87 2.18
C SER A 112 -10.30 19.54 0.68
N ASN A 113 -9.32 18.79 0.16
CA ASN A 113 -9.30 18.32 -1.22
C ASN A 113 -8.70 16.91 -1.27
N GLU A 114 -9.50 15.96 -1.72
CA GLU A 114 -9.09 14.55 -1.83
C GLU A 114 -7.83 14.35 -2.68
N THR A 115 -7.67 15.14 -3.75
CA THR A 115 -6.65 14.94 -4.79
C THR A 115 -5.40 15.79 -4.57
N ASP A 116 -5.53 16.94 -3.90
CA ASP A 116 -4.38 17.81 -3.62
C ASP A 116 -3.62 17.35 -2.38
N ARG A 117 -2.53 16.61 -2.58
CA ARG A 117 -1.67 16.08 -1.51
C ARG A 117 -1.00 17.16 -0.65
N SER A 118 -0.91 18.40 -1.12
CA SER A 118 -0.28 19.50 -0.38
C SER A 118 -1.12 20.01 0.78
N VAL A 119 -2.43 19.77 0.76
CA VAL A 119 -3.37 20.21 1.81
C VAL A 119 -3.78 19.09 2.77
N TRP A 120 -3.25 17.88 2.59
CA TRP A 120 -3.42 16.80 3.56
C TRP A 120 -2.56 17.07 4.80
N GLN A 121 -3.17 16.94 5.96
CA GLN A 121 -2.50 17.15 7.25
C GLN A 121 -2.94 16.11 8.27
N GLN A 122 -2.10 15.88 9.27
CA GLN A 122 -2.47 15.08 10.42
C GLN A 122 -3.34 15.91 11.39
N THR A 123 -4.29 15.27 12.05
CA THR A 123 -5.01 15.85 13.19
C THR A 123 -4.07 16.00 14.39
N GLY A 124 -4.53 16.64 15.47
CA GLY A 124 -3.90 16.45 16.78
C GLY A 124 -3.96 14.99 17.25
N VAL A 125 -3.19 14.65 18.28
CA VAL A 125 -3.22 13.33 18.91
C VAL A 125 -4.63 13.04 19.44
N CYS A 126 -5.17 11.88 19.10
CA CYS A 126 -6.53 11.51 19.47
C CYS A 126 -6.67 11.20 20.96
N HIS A 127 -7.89 11.41 21.47
CA HIS A 127 -8.28 10.93 22.80
C HIS A 127 -8.79 9.49 22.68
N ARG A 128 -8.34 8.59 23.56
CA ARG A 128 -8.77 7.18 23.58
C ARG A 128 -9.50 6.83 24.85
N GLU A 129 -10.69 6.27 24.69
CA GLU A 129 -11.55 5.76 25.77
C GLU A 129 -12.35 4.57 25.22
N ASP A 130 -12.46 3.49 25.99
CA ASP A 130 -13.25 2.29 25.65
C ASP A 130 -13.07 1.77 24.20
N ASN A 131 -11.81 1.55 23.80
CA ASN A 131 -11.44 1.12 22.44
C ASN A 131 -11.99 2.03 21.32
N THR A 132 -12.19 3.31 21.60
CA THR A 132 -12.61 4.33 20.64
C THR A 132 -11.58 5.45 20.61
N ALA A 133 -11.09 5.80 19.42
CA ALA A 133 -10.25 6.97 19.21
C ALA A 133 -11.11 8.15 18.75
N THR A 134 -10.96 9.31 19.40
CA THR A 134 -11.65 10.55 19.05
C THR A 134 -10.65 11.54 18.47
N TYR A 135 -10.81 11.87 17.19
CA TYR A 135 -10.03 12.87 16.47
C TYR A 135 -10.82 14.18 16.40
N GLN A 136 -10.19 15.27 16.81
CA GLN A 136 -10.79 16.60 16.74
C GLN A 136 -10.03 17.49 15.77
N PHE A 137 -10.77 18.19 14.92
CA PHE A 137 -10.21 19.13 13.95
C PHE A 137 -11.24 20.20 13.58
N ALA A 138 -10.76 21.39 13.20
CA ALA A 138 -11.62 22.45 12.69
C ALA A 138 -11.96 22.20 11.21
N ALA A 139 -13.22 22.39 10.83
CA ALA A 139 -13.62 22.33 9.44
C ALA A 139 -13.04 23.52 8.66
N THR A 140 -12.22 23.26 7.64
CA THR A 140 -11.62 24.29 6.77
C THR A 140 -12.39 24.48 5.47
N ALA A 141 -13.30 23.57 5.16
CA ALA A 141 -14.20 23.61 4.00
C ALA A 141 -15.52 22.94 4.37
N SER A 142 -16.58 23.22 3.60
CA SER A 142 -17.88 22.57 3.77
C SER A 142 -17.88 21.08 3.39
N THR A 143 -16.89 20.67 2.61
CA THR A 143 -16.58 19.27 2.30
C THR A 143 -15.14 18.99 2.66
N MET A 144 -14.92 17.93 3.44
CA MET A 144 -13.60 17.47 3.84
C MET A 144 -13.52 15.94 3.78
N TRP A 145 -12.31 15.43 3.81
CA TRP A 145 -12.01 14.02 3.89
C TRP A 145 -11.26 13.71 5.18
N ALA A 146 -11.53 12.55 5.75
CA ALA A 146 -10.81 12.01 6.89
C ALA A 146 -10.45 10.55 6.63
N ALA A 147 -9.23 10.15 6.97
CA ALA A 147 -8.70 8.82 6.70
C ALA A 147 -7.78 8.32 7.82
N TRP A 148 -7.64 7.00 7.88
CA TRP A 148 -6.67 6.30 8.73
C TRP A 148 -5.23 6.78 8.48
N GLY A 149 -4.89 7.03 7.21
CA GLY A 149 -3.62 7.60 6.77
C GLY A 149 -3.84 8.25 5.40
N VAL A 150 -2.87 9.00 4.88
CA VAL A 150 -3.04 9.67 3.58
C VAL A 150 -3.24 8.61 2.47
N PRO A 151 -4.41 8.59 1.81
CA PRO A 151 -4.73 7.57 0.80
C PRO A 151 -3.80 7.64 -0.41
N TYR A 152 -3.45 6.48 -0.95
CA TYR A 152 -2.73 6.31 -2.22
C TYR A 152 -3.54 5.40 -3.13
N LEU A 153 -4.30 5.94 -4.06
CA LEU A 153 -5.26 5.20 -4.87
C LEU A 153 -4.71 4.85 -6.25
N GLN A 154 -5.47 4.05 -7.02
CA GLN A 154 -5.00 3.61 -8.34
C GLN A 154 -4.73 4.82 -9.24
N ARG A 155 -5.58 5.85 -9.20
CA ARG A 155 -5.33 7.09 -9.95
C ARG A 155 -4.00 7.76 -9.60
N ASP A 156 -3.57 7.73 -8.34
CA ASP A 156 -2.29 8.34 -7.92
C ASP A 156 -1.11 7.55 -8.51
N ALA A 157 -1.23 6.22 -8.53
CA ALA A 157 -0.28 5.35 -9.21
C ALA A 157 -0.22 5.68 -10.71
N GLU A 158 -1.37 5.72 -11.41
CA GLU A 158 -1.38 5.98 -12.85
C GLU A 158 -0.82 7.36 -13.19
N GLU A 159 -1.17 8.40 -12.43
CA GLU A 159 -0.64 9.76 -12.57
C GLU A 159 0.88 9.81 -12.36
N LEU A 160 1.41 9.07 -11.38
CA LEU A 160 2.85 8.92 -11.17
C LEU A 160 3.50 8.27 -12.40
N LEU A 161 3.00 7.11 -12.83
CA LEU A 161 3.58 6.35 -13.95
C LEU A 161 3.56 7.19 -15.25
N ASP A 162 2.46 7.91 -15.52
CA ASP A 162 2.34 8.81 -16.67
C ASP A 162 3.38 9.93 -16.65
N ARG A 163 3.49 10.61 -15.51
CA ARG A 163 4.43 11.72 -15.34
C ARG A 163 5.88 11.26 -15.49
N LEU A 164 6.23 10.08 -14.96
CA LEU A 164 7.57 9.52 -15.11
C LEU A 164 7.88 9.16 -16.57
N ALA A 165 6.94 8.52 -17.27
CA ALA A 165 7.08 8.16 -18.68
C ALA A 165 7.21 9.38 -19.60
N GLN A 166 6.48 10.46 -19.29
CA GLN A 166 6.61 11.74 -20.01
C GLN A 166 7.94 12.43 -19.72
N LYS A 167 8.45 12.32 -18.48
CA LYS A 167 9.66 13.02 -18.04
C LYS A 167 10.95 12.38 -18.57
N LEU A 168 11.00 11.05 -18.63
CA LEU A 168 12.20 10.31 -19.01
C LEU A 168 11.97 9.52 -20.31
N PRO A 169 12.72 9.79 -21.39
CA PRO A 169 12.62 9.02 -22.63
C PRO A 169 12.89 7.51 -22.48
N ALA A 170 13.71 7.14 -21.48
CA ALA A 170 14.04 5.74 -21.16
C ALA A 170 13.06 5.08 -20.18
N ALA A 171 11.94 5.75 -19.85
CA ALA A 171 10.92 5.20 -18.99
C ALA A 171 9.78 4.58 -19.82
N GLU A 172 9.45 3.33 -19.52
CA GLU A 172 8.43 2.55 -20.23
C GLU A 172 7.39 2.02 -19.23
N ARG A 173 6.13 2.43 -19.39
CA ARG A 173 5.01 1.84 -18.66
C ARG A 173 4.71 0.45 -19.22
N PHE A 174 4.32 -0.48 -18.34
CA PHE A 174 3.85 -1.80 -18.75
C PHE A 174 2.69 -2.26 -17.86
N GLU A 175 1.79 -3.06 -18.43
CA GLU A 175 0.78 -3.80 -17.65
C GLU A 175 1.45 -5.10 -17.16
N LEU A 176 1.60 -5.27 -15.86
CA LEU A 176 2.14 -6.50 -15.25
C LEU A 176 1.15 -7.64 -15.38
N ALA A 177 -0.11 -7.37 -15.00
CA ALA A 177 -1.19 -8.33 -15.01
C ALA A 177 -2.54 -7.61 -14.97
N ARG A 178 -3.61 -8.39 -15.06
CA ARG A 178 -4.95 -7.97 -14.64
C ARG A 178 -5.34 -8.76 -13.40
N THR A 179 -5.85 -8.06 -12.38
CA THR A 179 -6.34 -8.67 -11.15
C THR A 179 -7.50 -9.64 -11.43
N ARG A 180 -7.93 -10.39 -10.41
CA ARG A 180 -9.11 -11.28 -10.51
C ARG A 180 -10.40 -10.54 -10.86
N ALA A 181 -10.52 -9.24 -10.54
CA ALA A 181 -11.63 -8.41 -10.98
C ALA A 181 -11.38 -7.64 -12.30
N GLY A 182 -10.30 -7.96 -13.02
CA GLY A 182 -10.00 -7.40 -14.34
C GLY A 182 -9.37 -6.01 -14.34
N ARG A 183 -8.95 -5.50 -13.18
CA ARG A 183 -8.27 -4.19 -13.06
C ARG A 183 -6.80 -4.33 -13.48
N PRO A 184 -6.24 -3.35 -14.20
CA PRO A 184 -4.84 -3.41 -14.58
C PRO A 184 -3.95 -3.22 -13.34
N VAL A 185 -2.89 -4.01 -13.26
CA VAL A 185 -1.76 -3.80 -12.35
C VAL A 185 -0.63 -3.27 -13.20
N ASN A 186 -0.45 -1.95 -13.21
CA ASN A 186 0.55 -1.29 -14.04
C ASN A 186 1.84 -1.06 -13.27
N GLY A 187 2.93 -1.03 -14.01
CA GLY A 187 4.25 -0.67 -13.52
C GLY A 187 5.01 0.20 -14.50
N ILE A 188 6.21 0.59 -14.12
CA ILE A 188 7.13 1.32 -14.98
C ILE A 188 8.53 0.74 -14.88
N ARG A 189 9.24 0.75 -15.99
CA ARG A 189 10.65 0.43 -16.11
C ARG A 189 11.41 1.72 -16.41
N ILE A 190 12.46 2.04 -15.67
CA ILE A 190 13.36 3.17 -15.94
C ILE A 190 14.77 2.63 -16.12
N GLY A 191 15.37 2.91 -17.27
CA GLY A 191 16.68 2.36 -17.68
C GLY A 191 16.60 1.76 -19.07
N ASP A 192 17.65 1.08 -19.54
CA ASP A 192 17.60 0.37 -20.83
C ASP A 192 17.21 -1.10 -20.58
N ALA A 193 16.18 -1.59 -21.29
CA ALA A 193 15.79 -3.01 -21.21
C ALA A 193 16.80 -3.93 -21.89
N ALA A 194 17.67 -3.36 -22.73
CA ALA A 194 18.51 -4.09 -23.66
C ALA A 194 20.01 -3.96 -23.36
N THR A 195 20.41 -3.31 -22.27
CA THR A 195 21.82 -3.32 -21.86
C THR A 195 22.15 -4.63 -21.20
N SER A 196 22.43 -5.65 -22.02
CA SER A 196 23.26 -6.80 -21.66
C SER A 196 24.74 -6.40 -21.50
N LEU A 197 24.98 -5.14 -21.14
CA LEU A 197 26.32 -4.63 -20.90
C LEU A 197 26.77 -5.20 -19.56
N PRO A 198 27.95 -5.83 -19.50
CA PRO A 198 28.55 -6.23 -18.23
C PRO A 198 28.53 -5.05 -17.24
N GLY A 199 28.08 -5.30 -16.02
CA GLY A 199 27.98 -4.29 -14.96
C GLY A 199 26.73 -3.40 -14.99
N HIS A 200 25.65 -3.79 -15.67
CA HIS A 200 24.36 -3.11 -15.61
C HIS A 200 23.33 -3.92 -14.80
N PHE A 201 22.91 -3.38 -13.66
CA PHE A 201 22.12 -4.10 -12.65
C PHE A 201 20.61 -4.08 -12.94
N GLY A 202 19.90 -5.13 -12.52
CA GLY A 202 18.44 -5.19 -12.51
C GLY A 202 17.85 -5.04 -11.12
N VAL A 203 16.90 -4.13 -10.96
CA VAL A 203 16.28 -3.84 -9.66
C VAL A 203 14.77 -3.94 -9.78
N TRP A 204 14.15 -4.73 -8.91
CA TRP A 204 12.69 -4.80 -8.75
C TRP A 204 12.28 -4.17 -7.43
N VAL A 205 11.38 -3.20 -7.52
CA VAL A 205 10.74 -2.58 -6.36
C VAL A 205 9.24 -2.72 -6.49
N GLN A 206 8.57 -3.15 -5.43
CA GLN A 206 7.11 -3.21 -5.40
C GLN A 206 6.57 -2.72 -4.07
N ALA A 207 5.29 -2.36 -4.06
CA ALA A 207 4.60 -1.92 -2.86
C ALA A 207 3.18 -2.48 -2.82
N ARG A 208 2.57 -2.42 -1.63
CA ARG A 208 1.13 -2.60 -1.46
C ARG A 208 0.61 -3.97 -1.88
N GLN A 209 1.32 -5.02 -1.44
CA GLN A 209 0.74 -6.36 -1.36
C GLN A 209 -0.39 -6.42 -0.31
N HIS A 210 -0.31 -5.63 0.77
CA HIS A 210 -1.44 -5.39 1.64
C HIS A 210 -2.04 -4.01 1.35
N ALA A 211 -3.33 -3.99 1.03
CA ALA A 211 -4.03 -2.80 0.57
C ALA A 211 -4.30 -1.71 1.63
N TRP A 212 -4.09 -1.95 2.92
CA TRP A 212 -4.16 -0.88 3.94
C TRP A 212 -2.86 -0.06 4.02
N GLU A 213 -1.75 -0.58 3.50
CA GLU A 213 -0.39 -0.06 3.74
C GLU A 213 -0.02 1.07 2.78
N ALA A 214 -0.84 2.14 2.73
CA ALA A 214 -0.70 3.24 1.79
C ALA A 214 0.66 3.96 1.88
N GLY A 215 1.30 3.95 3.06
CA GLY A 215 2.61 4.55 3.25
C GLY A 215 3.70 3.92 2.37
N SER A 216 3.58 2.62 2.06
CA SER A 216 4.54 1.93 1.18
C SER A 216 4.53 2.47 -0.25
N SER A 217 3.35 2.78 -0.82
CA SER A 217 3.25 3.43 -2.13
C SER A 217 3.82 4.85 -2.10
N TRP A 218 3.63 5.60 -1.01
CA TRP A 218 4.24 6.92 -0.86
C TRP A 218 5.77 6.87 -0.81
N VAL A 219 6.36 5.87 -0.15
CA VAL A 219 7.81 5.63 -0.16
C VAL A 219 8.27 5.31 -1.58
N GLY A 220 7.58 4.40 -2.27
CA GLY A 220 7.91 4.05 -3.65
C GLY A 220 7.77 5.25 -4.61
N GLN A 221 6.75 6.10 -4.43
CA GLN A 221 6.61 7.33 -5.20
C GLN A 221 7.81 8.26 -4.99
N GLY A 222 8.23 8.51 -3.75
CA GLY A 222 9.40 9.35 -3.48
C GLY A 222 10.69 8.80 -4.07
N PHE A 223 10.87 7.47 -4.00
CA PHE A 223 11.98 6.78 -4.66
C PHE A 223 11.99 7.05 -6.17
N MET A 224 10.85 6.85 -6.83
CA MET A 224 10.74 7.02 -8.28
C MET A 224 10.83 8.48 -8.74
N GLU A 225 10.30 9.42 -7.95
CA GLU A 225 10.40 10.86 -8.22
C GLU A 225 11.84 11.36 -8.10
N TRP A 226 12.57 10.90 -7.08
CA TRP A 226 14.01 11.16 -6.99
C TRP A 226 14.74 10.48 -8.15
N LEU A 227 14.46 9.21 -8.44
CA LEU A 227 15.06 8.48 -9.56
C LEU A 227 14.81 9.16 -10.91
N ALA A 228 13.72 9.88 -11.08
CA ALA A 228 13.43 10.64 -12.29
C ALA A 228 13.83 12.12 -12.24
N SER A 229 14.51 12.56 -11.20
CA SER A 229 15.01 13.93 -11.08
C SER A 229 16.33 14.16 -11.84
N ASP A 230 16.72 15.43 -11.92
CA ASP A 230 18.00 15.87 -12.46
C ASP A 230 19.14 15.79 -11.42
N ASP A 231 18.87 15.20 -10.25
CA ASP A 231 19.88 14.90 -9.25
C ASP A 231 20.98 14.02 -9.87
N GLN A 232 22.25 14.40 -9.64
CA GLN A 232 23.40 13.72 -10.24
C GLN A 232 23.49 12.26 -9.80
N GLU A 233 23.05 11.95 -8.59
CA GLU A 233 23.05 10.61 -8.03
C GLU A 233 21.93 9.76 -8.63
N ALA A 234 20.76 10.35 -8.83
CA ALA A 234 19.68 9.70 -9.58
C ALA A 234 20.11 9.40 -11.02
N ALA A 235 20.79 10.35 -11.67
CA ALA A 235 21.33 10.14 -13.01
C ALA A 235 22.43 9.06 -13.03
N ALA A 236 23.23 8.94 -11.98
CA ALA A 236 24.20 7.86 -11.83
C ALA A 236 23.53 6.50 -11.68
N LEU A 237 22.50 6.39 -10.83
CA LEU A 237 21.75 5.15 -10.66
C LEU A 237 21.09 4.71 -11.97
N ARG A 238 20.48 5.63 -12.73
CA ARG A 238 19.88 5.33 -14.06
C ARG A 238 20.89 4.85 -15.10
N ARG A 239 22.20 5.10 -14.93
CA ARG A 239 23.27 4.57 -15.79
C ARG A 239 23.77 3.20 -15.33
N LEU A 240 23.64 2.90 -14.05
CA LEU A 240 24.10 1.67 -13.44
C LEU A 240 23.04 0.57 -13.45
N ALA A 241 21.75 0.93 -13.47
CA ALA A 241 20.68 -0.02 -13.24
C ALA A 241 19.41 0.26 -14.04
N THR A 242 18.69 -0.81 -14.36
CA THR A 242 17.30 -0.78 -14.83
C THR A 242 16.39 -1.10 -13.64
N VAL A 243 15.51 -0.16 -13.33
CA VAL A 243 14.58 -0.25 -12.19
C VAL A 243 13.17 -0.55 -12.70
N TYR A 244 12.59 -1.64 -12.22
CA TYR A 244 11.18 -2.00 -12.37
C TYR A 244 10.44 -1.61 -11.10
N TYR A 245 9.33 -0.89 -11.24
CA TYR A 245 8.52 -0.47 -10.11
C TYR A 245 7.04 -0.80 -10.30
N ILE A 246 6.46 -1.47 -9.30
CA ILE A 246 5.02 -1.73 -9.20
C ILE A 246 4.45 -0.96 -7.97
N PRO A 247 3.67 0.11 -8.18
CA PRO A 247 3.19 0.95 -7.08
C PRO A 247 2.13 0.30 -6.19
N ILE A 248 1.32 -0.60 -6.75
CA ILE A 248 0.23 -1.27 -6.04
C ILE A 248 0.12 -2.70 -6.59
N MET A 249 0.40 -3.70 -5.75
CA MET A 249 0.15 -5.10 -6.10
C MET A 249 -1.34 -5.48 -5.93
N ASP A 250 -1.94 -5.22 -4.76
CA ASP A 250 -3.35 -5.55 -4.49
C ASP A 250 -4.31 -4.41 -4.91
N VAL A 251 -4.41 -4.16 -6.22
CA VAL A 251 -5.27 -3.09 -6.77
C VAL A 251 -6.74 -3.32 -6.43
N ASP A 252 -7.21 -4.57 -6.41
CA ASP A 252 -8.62 -4.87 -6.13
C ASP A 252 -9.02 -4.41 -4.73
N SER A 253 -8.26 -4.77 -3.70
CA SER A 253 -8.58 -4.37 -2.33
C SER A 253 -8.40 -2.87 -2.11
N VAL A 254 -7.41 -2.23 -2.75
CA VAL A 254 -7.26 -0.76 -2.70
C VAL A 254 -8.52 -0.07 -3.22
N MET A 255 -9.04 -0.48 -4.37
CA MET A 255 -10.23 0.13 -4.97
C MET A 255 -11.49 -0.05 -4.13
N MET A 256 -11.59 -1.17 -3.39
CA MET A 256 -12.72 -1.47 -2.51
C MET A 256 -12.61 -0.87 -1.10
N GLY A 257 -11.47 -0.26 -0.76
CA GLY A 257 -11.17 0.19 0.60
C GLY A 257 -11.02 -0.95 1.61
N ALA A 258 -10.52 -2.11 1.16
CA ALA A 258 -10.27 -3.27 2.01
C ALA A 258 -8.81 -3.32 2.51
N GLY A 259 -8.54 -4.11 3.55
CA GLY A 259 -7.18 -4.23 4.10
C GLY A 259 -6.24 -5.13 3.29
N GLY A 260 -6.74 -6.17 2.63
CA GLY A 260 -5.92 -7.11 1.82
C GLY A 260 -5.10 -8.11 2.65
N LYS A 261 -4.57 -7.73 3.82
CA LYS A 261 -3.85 -8.64 4.73
C LYS A 261 -4.76 -9.73 5.28
N ASP A 262 -4.32 -10.98 5.24
CA ASP A 262 -5.11 -12.19 5.49
C ASP A 262 -6.33 -12.36 4.56
N ALA A 263 -6.27 -11.84 3.33
CA ALA A 263 -7.30 -12.10 2.32
C ALA A 263 -7.47 -13.60 2.01
N ILE A 264 -8.65 -13.95 1.50
CA ILE A 264 -9.01 -15.31 1.10
C ILE A 264 -8.94 -15.44 -0.43
N PRO A 265 -8.43 -16.57 -0.96
CA PRO A 265 -8.04 -17.80 -0.25
C PRO A 265 -6.61 -17.77 0.32
N ARG A 266 -5.83 -16.74 0.02
CA ARG A 266 -4.46 -16.59 0.50
C ARG A 266 -4.14 -15.11 0.68
N ASP A 267 -3.32 -14.81 1.67
CA ASP A 267 -2.70 -13.49 1.80
C ASP A 267 -1.77 -13.24 0.60
N HIS A 268 -1.80 -12.02 0.02
CA HIS A 268 -0.98 -11.66 -1.14
C HIS A 268 0.52 -11.89 -0.89
N ASN A 269 1.03 -11.49 0.27
CA ASN A 269 2.42 -11.74 0.68
C ASN A 269 2.61 -13.13 1.32
N ARG A 270 1.68 -14.07 1.06
CA ARG A 270 1.86 -15.51 1.23
C ARG A 270 1.58 -16.25 -0.08
N ASP A 271 1.39 -15.55 -1.19
CA ASP A 271 1.02 -16.17 -2.47
C ASP A 271 2.19 -16.50 -3.39
N TRP A 272 3.41 -16.12 -2.99
CA TRP A 272 4.64 -16.42 -3.71
C TRP A 272 4.96 -17.91 -3.55
N SER A 273 4.61 -18.70 -4.57
CA SER A 273 4.60 -20.16 -4.51
C SER A 273 4.48 -20.73 -5.91
N ASP A 274 4.67 -22.04 -6.06
CA ASP A 274 4.51 -22.73 -7.35
C ASP A 274 3.09 -22.66 -7.93
N ALA A 275 2.10 -22.30 -7.10
CA ALA A 275 0.71 -22.14 -7.52
C ALA A 275 0.11 -20.86 -6.90
N PRO A 276 0.45 -19.67 -7.44
CA PRO A 276 -0.12 -18.41 -7.00
C PRO A 276 -1.60 -18.33 -7.37
N VAL A 277 -2.39 -17.71 -6.49
CA VAL A 277 -3.81 -17.43 -6.71
C VAL A 277 -4.02 -16.08 -7.39
N TYR A 278 -3.11 -15.13 -7.15
CA TYR A 278 -3.21 -13.77 -7.68
C TYR A 278 -2.43 -13.64 -8.99
N PRO A 279 -3.08 -13.23 -10.10
CA PRO A 279 -2.41 -13.05 -11.39
C PRO A 279 -1.20 -12.11 -11.33
N GLU A 280 -1.29 -11.05 -10.54
CA GLU A 280 -0.21 -10.09 -10.33
C GLU A 280 1.02 -10.69 -9.63
N VAL A 281 0.82 -11.61 -8.69
CA VAL A 281 1.90 -12.31 -7.99
C VAL A 281 2.53 -13.35 -8.92
N ALA A 282 1.73 -14.05 -9.73
CA ALA A 282 2.25 -14.96 -10.76
C ALA A 282 3.07 -14.23 -11.83
N ALA A 283 2.58 -13.08 -12.29
CA ALA A 283 3.27 -12.27 -13.29
C ALA A 283 4.57 -11.65 -12.76
N ALA A 284 4.59 -11.21 -11.50
CA ALA A 284 5.81 -10.73 -10.85
C ALA A 284 6.87 -11.84 -10.77
N GLN A 285 6.51 -13.03 -10.28
CA GLN A 285 7.41 -14.19 -10.25
C GLN A 285 7.97 -14.52 -11.64
N LEU A 286 7.10 -14.63 -12.65
CA LEU A 286 7.54 -14.92 -14.02
C LEU A 286 8.51 -13.86 -14.56
N LYS A 287 8.25 -12.58 -14.30
CA LYS A 287 9.11 -11.49 -14.78
C LYS A 287 10.45 -11.48 -14.03
N ILE A 288 10.44 -11.68 -12.72
CA ILE A 288 11.65 -11.78 -11.89
C ILE A 288 12.50 -12.98 -12.32
N SER A 289 11.93 -14.17 -12.47
CA SER A 289 12.68 -15.36 -12.91
C SER A 289 13.31 -15.16 -14.29
N ARG A 290 12.62 -14.48 -15.22
CA ARG A 290 13.21 -14.15 -16.53
C ARG A 290 14.35 -13.13 -16.47
N LEU A 291 14.30 -12.21 -15.52
CA LEU A 291 15.38 -11.25 -15.29
C LEU A 291 16.59 -11.96 -14.69
N ASP A 292 16.37 -12.85 -13.73
CA ASP A 292 17.41 -13.67 -13.09
C ASP A 292 18.06 -14.64 -14.08
N GLU A 293 17.28 -15.42 -14.84
CA GLU A 293 17.77 -16.32 -15.89
C GLU A 293 18.60 -15.58 -16.97
N ALA A 294 18.33 -14.30 -17.18
CA ALA A 294 19.07 -13.45 -18.12
C ALA A 294 20.33 -12.80 -17.51
N GLY A 295 20.59 -12.99 -16.21
CA GLY A 295 21.67 -12.31 -15.49
C GLY A 295 21.44 -10.81 -15.31
N HIS A 296 20.17 -10.40 -15.18
CA HIS A 296 19.73 -9.00 -15.11
C HIS A 296 18.83 -8.77 -13.89
N PHE A 297 19.17 -9.38 -12.76
CA PHE A 297 18.42 -9.24 -11.53
C PHE A 297 19.35 -9.32 -10.32
N ASP A 298 19.40 -8.24 -9.54
CA ASP A 298 20.39 -8.07 -8.47
C ASP A 298 19.76 -7.64 -7.16
N VAL A 299 18.65 -6.89 -7.22
CA VAL A 299 17.99 -6.36 -6.03
C VAL A 299 16.48 -6.48 -6.12
N PHE A 300 15.87 -7.01 -5.08
CA PHE A 300 14.44 -7.01 -4.82
C PHE A 300 14.12 -6.25 -3.53
N VAL A 301 13.21 -5.28 -3.61
CA VAL A 301 12.69 -4.55 -2.44
C VAL A 301 11.16 -4.58 -2.45
N ASP A 302 10.59 -5.13 -1.38
CA ASP A 302 9.15 -5.09 -1.13
C ASP A 302 8.82 -4.08 -0.03
N LEU A 303 8.01 -3.07 -0.34
CA LEU A 303 7.69 -1.97 0.56
C LEU A 303 6.38 -2.25 1.32
N HIS A 304 6.41 -2.15 2.65
CA HIS A 304 5.30 -2.45 3.58
C HIS A 304 5.18 -1.42 4.71
N ASN A 305 4.14 -1.56 5.52
CA ASN A 305 3.97 -0.85 6.79
C ASN A 305 3.88 -1.83 7.99
N PRO A 306 4.56 -1.52 9.13
CA PRO A 306 4.65 -2.43 10.29
C PRO A 306 3.41 -2.33 11.19
N GLY A 307 3.45 -2.90 12.38
CA GLY A 307 2.44 -2.64 13.41
C GLY A 307 2.49 -1.22 13.99
N GLY A 308 1.45 -0.86 14.74
CA GLY A 308 1.28 0.51 15.24
C GLY A 308 2.26 0.93 16.33
N SER A 309 2.95 -0.04 16.95
CA SER A 309 4.00 0.16 17.96
C SER A 309 5.36 0.46 17.36
N GLU A 310 5.62 0.05 16.11
CA GLU A 310 6.91 0.27 15.47
C GLU A 310 6.97 1.69 14.91
N LYS A 311 7.88 2.51 15.45
CA LYS A 311 7.99 3.95 15.12
C LYS A 311 9.20 4.29 14.24
N GLN A 312 10.01 3.29 13.89
CA GLN A 312 11.19 3.45 13.05
C GLN A 312 11.11 2.48 11.87
N PRO A 313 11.61 2.86 10.67
CA PRO A 313 11.73 1.94 9.58
C PRO A 313 12.69 0.80 9.93
N TYR A 314 12.47 -0.37 9.35
CA TYR A 314 13.38 -1.50 9.48
C TYR A 314 13.26 -2.43 8.28
N PHE A 315 14.29 -3.24 8.06
CA PHE A 315 14.21 -4.35 7.13
C PHE A 315 13.91 -5.64 7.87
N PHE A 316 13.13 -6.54 7.25
CA PHE A 316 13.15 -7.94 7.65
C PHE A 316 14.43 -8.60 7.14
N GLY A 317 15.17 -9.23 8.06
CA GLY A 317 16.35 -10.02 7.71
C GLY A 317 15.97 -11.46 7.35
N PRO A 318 16.86 -12.18 6.66
CA PRO A 318 16.69 -13.61 6.48
C PRO A 318 16.76 -14.31 7.84
N GLY A 319 15.71 -15.06 8.19
CA GLY A 319 15.61 -15.73 9.50
C GLY A 319 16.67 -16.80 9.77
N ASP A 320 17.43 -17.20 8.74
CA ASP A 320 18.49 -18.21 8.80
C ASP A 320 19.80 -17.68 8.19
N MET A 321 20.16 -16.43 8.52
CA MET A 321 21.31 -15.71 7.96
C MET A 321 22.60 -16.56 7.97
N ASP A 322 22.90 -17.24 9.08
CA ASP A 322 24.15 -17.98 9.27
C ASP A 322 24.31 -19.18 8.31
N ASN A 323 23.20 -19.71 7.79
CA ASN A 323 23.19 -20.83 6.84
C ASN A 323 23.06 -20.40 5.38
N LEU A 324 22.96 -19.09 5.10
CA LEU A 324 22.96 -18.59 3.72
C LEU A 324 24.35 -18.73 3.08
N PRO A 325 24.45 -18.79 1.75
CA PRO A 325 25.72 -18.66 1.04
C PRO A 325 26.49 -17.41 1.46
N ALA A 326 27.82 -17.50 1.49
CA ALA A 326 28.67 -16.42 2.03
C ALA A 326 28.46 -15.08 1.31
N ILE A 327 28.23 -15.10 -0.01
CA ILE A 327 27.95 -13.89 -0.79
C ILE A 327 26.59 -13.27 -0.42
N GLN A 328 25.55 -14.07 -0.21
CA GLN A 328 24.24 -13.60 0.27
C GLN A 328 24.37 -12.91 1.64
N GLN A 329 25.09 -13.53 2.59
CA GLN A 329 25.34 -12.95 3.90
C GLN A 329 26.04 -11.58 3.80
N GLN A 330 27.10 -11.50 2.99
CA GLN A 330 27.84 -10.27 2.76
C GLN A 330 26.96 -9.17 2.16
N ASN A 331 26.11 -9.52 1.19
CA ASN A 331 25.20 -8.59 0.55
C ASN A 331 24.18 -8.02 1.53
N HIS A 332 23.58 -8.85 2.39
CA HIS A 332 22.67 -8.37 3.43
C HIS A 332 23.35 -7.49 4.48
N ILE A 333 24.55 -7.86 4.93
CA ILE A 333 25.32 -7.06 5.92
C ILE A 333 25.66 -5.69 5.32
N LYS A 334 26.17 -5.68 4.09
CA LYS A 334 26.54 -4.45 3.39
C LYS A 334 25.34 -3.56 3.11
N TRP A 335 24.23 -4.13 2.64
CA TRP A 335 22.98 -3.39 2.44
C TRP A 335 22.52 -2.71 3.72
N GLN A 336 22.45 -3.46 4.82
CA GLN A 336 21.98 -2.93 6.11
C GLN A 336 22.84 -1.78 6.61
N ALA A 337 24.17 -1.92 6.53
CA ALA A 337 25.10 -0.87 6.96
C ALA A 337 24.95 0.42 6.14
N ILE A 338 24.83 0.29 4.81
CA ILE A 338 24.59 1.44 3.93
C ILE A 338 23.23 2.06 4.23
N ALA A 339 22.18 1.24 4.32
CA ALA A 339 20.82 1.73 4.50
C ALA A 339 20.63 2.45 5.84
N HIS A 340 21.26 1.96 6.92
CA HIS A 340 21.24 2.64 8.21
C HIS A 340 21.91 4.01 8.16
N HIS A 341 22.95 4.17 7.34
CA HIS A 341 23.61 5.46 7.12
C HIS A 341 22.77 6.43 6.29
N GLU A 342 22.21 5.94 5.18
CA GLU A 342 21.49 6.76 4.20
C GLU A 342 20.07 7.12 4.65
N ILE A 343 19.34 6.18 5.28
CA ILE A 343 17.97 6.37 5.78
C ILE A 343 18.04 6.90 7.22
N ASN A 344 18.37 8.18 7.36
CA ASN A 344 18.72 8.81 8.64
C ASN A 344 17.71 9.84 9.16
N GLY A 345 16.62 10.12 8.43
CA GLY A 345 15.61 11.07 8.88
C GLY A 345 14.69 11.55 7.74
N PRO A 346 13.43 11.94 8.02
CA PRO A 346 12.84 12.15 9.33
C PRO A 346 12.37 10.86 10.02
N LEU A 347 12.56 9.70 9.38
CA LEU A 347 12.29 8.37 9.91
C LEU A 347 13.60 7.55 9.85
N PRO A 348 14.43 7.56 10.90
CA PRO A 348 15.73 6.88 10.88
C PRO A 348 15.58 5.37 11.00
N LEU A 349 16.21 4.63 10.07
CA LEU A 349 16.19 3.17 10.00
C LEU A 349 16.87 2.55 11.22
N LEU A 350 16.29 1.47 11.75
CA LEU A 350 16.94 0.64 12.76
C LEU A 350 18.28 0.08 12.24
N GLU A 351 19.27 0.02 13.13
CA GLU A 351 20.60 -0.51 12.82
C GLU A 351 20.55 -2.00 12.47
N ASN A 352 19.68 -2.76 13.13
CA ASN A 352 19.57 -4.20 12.97
C ASN A 352 18.29 -4.60 12.24
N TYR A 353 18.37 -5.71 11.50
CA TYR A 353 17.21 -6.39 10.96
C TYR A 353 16.25 -6.84 12.06
N LEU A 354 14.96 -6.83 11.76
CA LEU A 354 13.96 -7.54 12.53
C LEU A 354 13.57 -8.86 11.83
N PHE A 355 12.80 -9.69 12.54
CA PHE A 355 12.40 -11.01 12.04
C PHE A 355 10.90 -11.22 12.22
N ALA A 356 10.25 -11.83 11.24
CA ALA A 356 8.82 -12.10 11.22
C ALA A 356 8.43 -13.24 12.17
N THR A 357 8.62 -13.06 13.48
CA THR A 357 8.41 -14.09 14.52
C THR A 357 6.96 -14.56 14.64
N TYR A 358 6.01 -13.86 14.03
CA TYR A 358 4.61 -14.24 13.96
C TYR A 358 4.34 -15.35 12.94
N VAL A 359 5.22 -15.55 11.95
CA VAL A 359 5.16 -16.66 10.99
C VAL A 359 5.73 -17.91 11.63
N LYS A 360 4.92 -18.98 11.70
CA LYS A 360 5.23 -20.16 12.53
C LYS A 360 5.76 -21.35 11.76
N THR A 361 5.56 -21.40 10.44
CA THR A 361 5.97 -22.54 9.61
C THR A 361 6.96 -22.10 8.55
N GLN A 362 7.89 -23.00 8.20
CA GLN A 362 8.83 -22.76 7.11
C GLN A 362 8.11 -22.63 5.76
N GLU A 363 7.04 -23.41 5.55
CA GLU A 363 6.21 -23.34 4.35
C GLU A 363 5.55 -21.95 4.19
N GLU A 364 5.00 -21.38 5.26
CA GLU A 364 4.42 -20.05 5.19
C GLU A 364 5.52 -18.98 5.01
N SER A 365 6.64 -19.13 5.70
CA SER A 365 7.79 -18.23 5.60
C SER A 365 8.37 -18.21 4.18
N SER A 366 8.52 -19.37 3.53
CA SER A 366 9.04 -19.47 2.16
C SER A 366 8.10 -18.86 1.13
N ARG A 367 6.82 -18.66 1.48
CA ARG A 367 5.83 -17.99 0.62
C ARG A 367 5.75 -16.48 0.76
N MET A 368 6.56 -15.89 1.63
CA MET A 368 6.74 -14.44 1.68
C MET A 368 7.57 -13.98 0.49
N SER A 369 7.21 -12.87 -0.15
CA SER A 369 7.85 -12.36 -1.37
C SER A 369 9.38 -12.36 -1.30
N ALA A 370 9.95 -11.69 -0.30
CA ALA A 370 11.39 -11.54 -0.17
C ALA A 370 12.09 -12.90 0.06
N ASN A 371 11.45 -13.80 0.83
CA ASN A 371 11.97 -15.15 1.06
C ASN A 371 11.87 -16.02 -0.19
N TRP A 372 10.77 -15.95 -0.92
CA TRP A 372 10.59 -16.66 -2.17
C TRP A 372 11.64 -16.21 -3.18
N VAL A 373 11.79 -14.90 -3.39
CA VAL A 373 12.79 -14.36 -4.33
C VAL A 373 14.19 -14.84 -3.97
N ARG A 374 14.63 -14.67 -2.71
CA ARG A 374 15.94 -15.16 -2.25
C ARG A 374 16.16 -16.64 -2.53
N ASN A 375 15.12 -17.47 -2.38
CA ASN A 375 15.21 -18.91 -2.54
C ASN A 375 15.12 -19.37 -4.03
N HIS A 376 14.77 -18.47 -4.96
CA HIS A 376 14.54 -18.77 -6.38
C HIS A 376 15.31 -17.85 -7.34
N SER A 377 16.34 -17.18 -6.82
CA SER A 377 17.27 -16.34 -7.59
C SER A 377 18.70 -16.76 -7.29
N ASP A 378 19.64 -16.27 -8.08
CA ASP A 378 21.06 -16.52 -7.85
C ASP A 378 21.55 -15.96 -6.49
N ASP A 379 22.63 -16.57 -5.95
CA ASP A 379 23.18 -16.24 -4.64
C ASP A 379 23.67 -14.80 -4.49
N HIS A 380 23.92 -14.08 -5.58
CA HIS A 380 24.33 -12.68 -5.50
C HIS A 380 23.14 -11.74 -5.26
N VAL A 381 21.91 -12.18 -5.53
CA VAL A 381 20.72 -11.33 -5.45
C VAL A 381 20.41 -10.95 -4.01
N LEU A 382 20.26 -9.65 -3.78
CA LEU A 382 19.76 -9.12 -2.52
C LEU A 382 18.23 -9.06 -2.57
N SER A 383 17.57 -9.68 -1.60
CA SER A 383 16.10 -9.63 -1.48
C SER A 383 15.67 -9.20 -0.09
N THR A 384 14.88 -8.14 0.02
CA THR A 384 14.51 -7.55 1.32
C THR A 384 13.11 -6.96 1.36
N THR A 385 12.56 -6.80 2.57
CA THR A 385 11.30 -6.12 2.84
C THR A 385 11.57 -4.91 3.71
N LEU A 386 11.21 -3.71 3.23
CA LEU A 386 11.29 -2.46 4.01
C LEU A 386 9.94 -2.17 4.65
N GLU A 387 9.91 -2.18 5.98
CA GLU A 387 8.77 -1.78 6.78
C GLU A 387 8.93 -0.31 7.17
N THR A 388 8.05 0.57 6.70
CA THR A 388 8.08 2.00 7.04
C THR A 388 6.92 2.36 7.97
N PRO A 389 7.13 3.00 9.13
CA PRO A 389 6.07 3.23 10.11
C PRO A 389 4.95 4.13 9.57
N TRP A 390 3.74 3.91 10.06
CA TRP A 390 2.53 4.64 9.68
C TRP A 390 1.93 5.50 10.79
N ASN A 391 2.40 5.32 12.02
CA ASN A 391 1.86 5.97 13.19
C ASN A 391 2.87 6.93 13.83
N THR A 392 3.37 7.90 13.06
CA THR A 392 4.32 8.93 13.52
C THR A 392 3.97 10.31 12.95
N PRO A 393 4.48 11.42 13.53
CA PRO A 393 4.35 12.76 12.94
C PRO A 393 4.96 12.89 11.53
N SER A 394 5.91 12.02 11.19
CA SER A 394 6.56 11.97 9.88
C SER A 394 5.88 10.99 8.91
N SER A 395 4.79 10.32 9.32
CA SER A 395 4.00 9.42 8.47
C SER A 395 3.09 10.24 7.54
N THR A 396 3.72 11.02 6.67
CA THR A 396 3.11 11.94 5.72
C THR A 396 3.71 11.71 4.33
N PRO A 397 3.05 12.11 3.22
CA PRO A 397 3.63 11.98 1.88
C PRO A 397 5.05 12.56 1.78
N ALA A 398 5.32 13.70 2.44
CA ALA A 398 6.65 14.30 2.46
C ALA A 398 7.66 13.45 3.23
N GLY A 399 7.30 12.94 4.42
CA GLY A 399 8.20 12.09 5.21
C GLY A 399 8.50 10.76 4.50
N TYR A 400 7.49 10.13 3.90
CA TYR A 400 7.67 8.95 3.06
C TYR A 400 8.51 9.22 1.82
N ALA A 401 8.35 10.39 1.19
CA ALA A 401 9.13 10.74 0.02
C ALA A 401 10.62 10.86 0.34
N VAL A 402 10.97 11.38 1.53
CA VAL A 402 12.36 11.42 2.00
C VAL A 402 12.91 10.01 2.21
N VAL A 403 12.15 9.10 2.84
CA VAL A 403 12.56 7.69 2.98
C VAL A 403 12.78 7.04 1.61
N GLY A 404 11.89 7.28 0.65
CA GLY A 404 12.03 6.80 -0.73
C GLY A 404 13.29 7.31 -1.42
N LYS A 405 13.60 8.60 -1.29
CA LYS A 405 14.86 9.17 -1.81
C LYS A 405 16.09 8.52 -1.14
N GLN A 406 16.07 8.35 0.17
CA GLN A 406 17.17 7.74 0.92
C GLN A 406 17.35 6.25 0.61
N LEU A 407 16.27 5.53 0.32
CA LEU A 407 16.33 4.19 -0.26
C LEU A 407 17.01 4.20 -1.63
N GLY A 408 16.76 5.21 -2.45
CA GLY A 408 17.46 5.41 -3.71
C GLY A 408 18.97 5.66 -3.56
N HIS A 409 19.38 6.43 -2.57
CA HIS A 409 20.79 6.60 -2.23
C HIS A 409 21.41 5.27 -1.76
N THR A 410 20.72 4.54 -0.88
CA THR A 410 21.12 3.19 -0.43
C THR A 410 21.42 2.30 -1.62
N LEU A 411 20.49 2.22 -2.57
CA LEU A 411 20.61 1.40 -3.76
C LEU A 411 21.82 1.81 -4.62
N LEU A 412 21.99 3.11 -4.88
CA LEU A 412 23.15 3.61 -5.62
C LEU A 412 24.47 3.20 -4.97
N ARG A 413 24.62 3.41 -3.65
CA ARG A 413 25.86 3.07 -2.93
C ARG A 413 26.10 1.56 -2.90
N TYR A 414 25.05 0.78 -2.71
CA TYR A 414 25.14 -0.66 -2.70
C TYR A 414 25.64 -1.20 -4.03
N LEU A 415 25.02 -0.80 -5.14
CA LEU A 415 25.37 -1.22 -6.49
C LEU A 415 26.74 -0.70 -6.95
N ALA A 416 27.06 0.56 -6.68
CA ALA A 416 28.37 1.13 -7.03
C ALA A 416 29.55 0.45 -6.30
N ALA A 417 29.27 -0.25 -5.20
CA ALA A 417 30.26 -1.00 -4.46
C ALA A 417 30.30 -2.49 -4.86
N GLN A 418 29.47 -2.96 -5.78
CA GLN A 418 29.55 -4.33 -6.30
C GLN A 418 30.65 -4.43 -7.36
N PRO A 419 31.36 -5.57 -7.44
CA PRO A 419 32.29 -5.80 -8.54
C PRO A 419 31.52 -5.76 -9.87
N LEU A 420 32.05 -5.05 -10.86
CA LEU A 420 31.58 -5.17 -12.24
C LEU A 420 32.18 -6.48 -12.76
N GLU A 421 31.36 -7.52 -12.92
CA GLU A 421 31.79 -8.78 -13.56
C GLU A 421 32.05 -8.61 -15.06
#